data_AF-A0A381L4Q1-F1
#
_entry.id   AF-A0A381L4Q1-F1
#
_cell.length_a   1.000
_cell.length_b   1.000
_cell.length_c   1.000
_cell.angle_alpha   90.00
_cell.angle_beta   90.00
_cell.angle_gamma   90.00
#
_symmetry.space_group_name_H-M   'P 1'
#
loop_
_entity.id
_entity.type
_entity.pdbx_description
1 polymer ?
#
loop_
_entity_poly.entity_id
_entity_poly.type
_entity_poly.pdbx_seq_one_letter_code
_entity_poly.pdbx_strand_id
1 'polypeptide(L)'
;MHEIITLQLGQKSNYIATHFWNTQEAYFTYEEGDESLIDHGVHFRAGTAPDGTDTFTPRTLIYDLKCGFGSLRKVNALYEINESTAPQELWSV
;
A
#
# COMPACT_ATOMS: atom_id res chain seq x y z
N MET A 1 -17.00 6.66 11.68
CA MET A 1 -15.66 6.35 11.13
C MET A 1 -15.23 5.02 11.71
N HIS A 2 -15.13 3.99 10.89
CA HIS A 2 -14.63 2.67 11.25
C HIS A 2 -13.38 2.42 10.42
N GLU A 3 -12.22 2.29 11.05
CA GLU A 3 -10.94 2.06 10.35
C GLU A 3 -10.34 0.74 10.82
N ILE A 4 -9.83 -0.07 9.89
CA ILE A 4 -9.21 -1.37 10.19
C ILE A 4 -7.75 -1.35 9.74
N ILE A 5 -6.86 -1.82 10.61
CA ILE A 5 -5.46 -2.08 10.28
C ILE A 5 -5.27 -3.58 10.12
N THR A 6 -4.84 -4.00 8.94
CA THR A 6 -4.58 -5.42 8.63
C THR A 6 -3.12 -5.75 8.90
N LEU A 7 -2.87 -6.78 9.70
CA LEU A 7 -1.52 -7.30 9.96
C LEU A 7 -1.30 -8.60 9.19
N GLN A 8 -0.21 -8.68 8.43
CA GLN A 8 0.11 -9.82 7.58
C GLN A 8 1.46 -10.38 7.98
N LEU A 9 1.44 -11.59 8.55
CA LEU A 9 2.62 -12.19 9.17
C LEU A 9 2.98 -13.49 8.45
N GLY A 10 4.03 -13.43 7.64
CA GLY A 10 4.59 -14.58 6.91
C GLY A 10 3.92 -14.91 5.58
N GLN A 11 4.58 -15.79 4.82
CA GLN A 11 4.29 -16.07 3.42
C GLN A 11 2.83 -16.44 3.12
N LYS A 12 2.21 -17.35 3.89
CA LYS A 12 0.82 -17.78 3.64
C LYS A 12 -0.18 -16.64 3.84
N SER A 13 0.03 -15.85 4.90
CA SER A 13 -0.78 -14.66 5.17
C SER A 13 -0.65 -13.66 4.03
N ASN A 14 0.57 -13.39 3.60
CA ASN A 14 0.88 -12.45 2.51
C ASN A 14 0.24 -12.91 1.19
N TYR A 15 0.29 -14.20 0.87
CA TYR A 15 -0.34 -14.77 -0.33
C TYR A 15 -1.85 -14.55 -0.37
N ILE A 16 -2.57 -14.89 0.71
CA ILE A 16 -4.04 -14.69 0.78
C ILE A 16 -4.37 -13.20 0.75
N ALA A 17 -3.60 -12.40 1.49
CA ALA A 17 -3.74 -10.96 1.54
C ALA A 17 -3.60 -10.28 0.18
N THR A 18 -2.69 -10.74 -0.68
CA THR A 18 -2.57 -10.21 -2.04
C THR A 18 -3.88 -10.35 -2.80
N HIS A 19 -4.52 -11.53 -2.73
CA HIS A 19 -5.82 -11.72 -3.37
C HIS A 19 -6.90 -10.84 -2.76
N PHE A 20 -6.90 -10.68 -1.43
CA PHE A 20 -7.81 -9.75 -0.75
C PHE A 20 -7.65 -8.32 -1.27
N TRP A 21 -6.43 -7.79 -1.29
CA TRP A 21 -6.18 -6.42 -1.74
C TRP A 21 -6.51 -6.20 -3.21
N ASN A 22 -6.16 -7.14 -4.10
CA ASN A 22 -6.53 -7.05 -5.51
C ASN A 22 -8.06 -7.05 -5.69
N THR A 23 -8.79 -7.82 -4.88
CA THR A 23 -10.26 -7.85 -4.91
C THR A 23 -10.84 -6.55 -4.39
N GLN A 24 -10.29 -6.01 -3.30
CA GLN A 24 -10.69 -4.71 -2.75
C GLN A 24 -10.45 -3.56 -3.73
N GLU A 25 -9.33 -3.60 -4.45
CA GLU A 25 -9.01 -2.64 -5.52
C GLU A 25 -10.02 -2.76 -6.68
N ALA A 26 -10.37 -3.97 -7.10
CA ALA A 26 -11.32 -4.20 -8.20
C ALA A 26 -12.74 -3.66 -7.91
N TYR A 27 -13.08 -3.40 -6.65
CA TYR A 27 -14.35 -2.79 -6.27
C TYR A 27 -14.34 -1.26 -6.33
N PHE A 28 -13.20 -0.60 -6.59
CA PHE A 28 -13.19 0.84 -6.77
C PHE A 28 -14.01 1.22 -8.01
N THR A 29 -14.95 2.13 -7.82
CA THR A 29 -15.75 2.70 -8.89
C THR A 29 -15.12 4.03 -9.33
N TYR A 30 -14.95 4.20 -10.63
CA TYR A 30 -14.29 5.37 -11.22
C TYR A 30 -15.24 6.25 -12.05
N GLU A 31 -16.43 5.75 -12.37
CA GLU A 31 -17.44 6.46 -13.17
C GLU A 31 -18.53 7.09 -12.28
N GLU A 32 -19.00 8.27 -12.67
CA GLU A 32 -20.11 8.94 -11.99
C GLU A 32 -21.41 8.14 -12.19
N GLY A 33 -21.83 7.38 -11.16
CA GLY A 33 -23.10 6.65 -11.14
C GLY A 33 -22.99 5.22 -10.58
N ASP A 34 -21.79 4.68 -10.45
CA ASP A 34 -21.58 3.36 -9.86
C ASP A 34 -21.40 3.46 -8.34
N GLU A 35 -22.41 2.96 -7.61
CA GLU A 35 -22.33 2.78 -6.16
C GLU A 35 -21.38 1.60 -5.86
N SER A 36 -20.32 1.88 -5.08
CA SER A 36 -19.45 0.82 -4.59
C SER A 36 -20.20 -0.09 -3.62
N LEU A 37 -20.03 -1.40 -3.79
CA LEU A 37 -20.59 -2.42 -2.91
C LEU A 37 -19.98 -2.38 -1.50
N ILE A 38 -18.85 -1.71 -1.33
CA ILE A 38 -18.06 -1.69 -0.09
C ILE A 38 -17.60 -0.28 0.28
N ASP A 39 -17.44 -0.04 1.58
CA ASP A 39 -16.80 1.18 2.07
C ASP A 39 -15.27 1.04 2.02
N HIS A 40 -14.64 1.67 1.02
CA HIS A 40 -13.19 1.67 0.86
C HIS A 40 -12.46 2.41 2.00
N GLY A 41 -13.11 3.37 2.65
CA GLY A 41 -12.52 4.18 3.72
C GLY A 41 -12.16 3.36 4.96
N VAL A 42 -12.71 2.16 5.10
CA VAL A 42 -12.42 1.24 6.20
C VAL A 42 -11.00 0.68 6.11
N HIS A 43 -10.59 0.23 4.92
CA HIS A 43 -9.31 -0.47 4.72
C HIS A 43 -8.25 0.40 4.05
N PHE A 44 -8.66 1.45 3.34
CA PHE A 44 -7.75 2.35 2.66
C PHE A 44 -7.64 3.69 3.38
N ARG A 45 -6.49 4.34 3.17
CA ARG A 45 -6.26 5.74 3.50
C ARG A 45 -6.17 6.52 2.20
N ALA A 46 -7.07 7.49 2.03
CA ALA A 46 -6.97 8.49 0.99
C ALA A 46 -5.80 9.44 1.27
N GLY A 47 -5.05 9.78 0.23
CA GLY A 47 -3.96 10.75 0.26
C GLY A 47 -3.70 11.29 -1.13
N THR A 48 -2.80 12.27 -1.24
CA THR A 48 -2.45 12.89 -2.52
C THR A 48 -1.02 12.54 -2.89
N ALA A 49 -0.80 12.06 -4.12
CA ALA A 49 0.52 11.83 -4.66
C ALA A 49 1.30 13.16 -4.81
N PRO A 50 2.63 13.11 -4.96
CA PRO A 50 3.41 14.30 -5.34
C PRO A 50 2.97 14.96 -6.65
N ASP A 51 2.35 14.18 -7.55
CA ASP A 51 1.80 14.64 -8.84
C ASP A 51 0.39 15.26 -8.70
N GLY A 52 -0.14 15.38 -7.48
CA GLY A 52 -1.48 15.95 -7.23
C GLY A 52 -2.65 14.99 -7.49
N THR A 53 -2.38 13.75 -7.91
CA THR A 53 -3.40 12.72 -8.10
C THR A 53 -3.86 12.12 -6.77
N ASP A 54 -5.13 11.73 -6.70
CA ASP A 54 -5.66 11.03 -5.53
C ASP A 54 -5.10 9.60 -5.47
N THR A 55 -4.71 9.19 -4.26
CA THR A 55 -4.11 7.89 -3.99
C THR A 55 -4.83 7.21 -2.84
N PHE A 56 -5.02 5.90 -2.97
CA PHE A 56 -5.58 5.06 -1.93
C PHE A 56 -4.54 4.04 -1.50
N THR A 57 -4.06 4.17 -0.27
CA THR A 57 -3.04 3.27 0.29
C THR A 57 -3.69 2.32 1.29
N PRO A 58 -3.47 0.99 1.18
CA PRO A 58 -4.06 0.05 2.13
C PRO A 58 -3.45 0.24 3.53
N ARG A 59 -4.29 0.17 4.56
CA ARG A 59 -3.90 0.21 5.98
C ARG A 59 -3.37 -1.15 6.42
N THR A 60 -2.21 -1.50 5.87
CA THR A 60 -1.62 -2.82 6.06
C THR A 60 -0.20 -2.74 6.61
N LEU A 61 0.13 -3.64 7.53
CA LEU A 61 1.49 -3.86 7.98
C LEU A 61 1.90 -5.29 7.63
N ILE A 62 2.94 -5.40 6.81
CA ILE A 62 3.44 -6.67 6.30
C ILE A 62 4.75 -6.97 7.02
N TYR A 63 4.82 -8.14 7.65
CA TYR A 63 6.02 -8.63 8.30
C TYR A 63 6.34 -10.04 7.79
N ASP A 64 7.57 -10.22 7.32
CA ASP A 64 8.05 -11.49 6.80
C ASP A 64 9.56 -11.65 7.04
N LEU A 65 10.05 -12.87 6.86
CA LEU A 65 11.46 -13.18 6.87
C LEU A 65 12.16 -12.56 5.65
N LYS A 66 13.50 -12.46 5.72
CA LYS A 66 14.32 -11.99 4.60
C LYS A 66 14.00 -12.80 3.34
N CYS A 67 13.82 -12.11 2.22
CA CYS A 67 13.37 -12.65 0.93
C CYS A 67 11.89 -13.10 0.87
N GLY A 68 11.11 -13.01 1.95
CA GLY A 68 9.69 -13.38 1.99
C GLY A 68 8.74 -12.39 1.32
N PHE A 69 9.21 -11.15 1.10
CA PHE A 69 8.43 -10.08 0.47
C PHE A 69 8.27 -10.21 -1.06
N GLY A 70 8.94 -11.18 -1.69
CA GLY A 70 8.83 -11.41 -3.14
C GLY A 70 9.23 -10.19 -3.96
N SER A 71 8.32 -9.72 -4.82
CA SER A 71 8.53 -8.54 -5.69
C SER A 71 8.15 -7.21 -5.02
N LEU A 72 7.74 -7.21 -3.75
CA LEU A 72 7.35 -5.99 -3.05
C LEU A 72 8.58 -5.09 -2.88
N ARG A 73 8.48 -3.85 -3.32
CA ARG A 73 9.54 -2.86 -3.16
C ARG A 73 9.59 -2.32 -1.73
N LYS A 74 10.78 -1.95 -1.27
CA LYS A 74 10.99 -1.31 0.03
C LYS A 74 10.36 0.10 0.10
N VAL A 75 10.40 0.82 -1.02
CA VAL A 75 9.84 2.16 -1.17
C VAL A 75 8.71 2.07 -2.19
N ASN A 76 7.59 2.74 -1.90
CA ASN A 76 6.49 2.83 -2.85
C ASN A 76 6.91 3.72 -4.02
N ALA A 77 6.67 3.26 -5.25
CA ALA A 77 7.03 3.97 -6.48
C ALA A 77 6.50 5.41 -6.53
N LEU A 78 5.36 5.69 -5.88
CA LEU A 78 4.77 7.03 -5.79
C LEU A 78 5.64 8.05 -5.03
N TYR A 79 6.57 7.59 -4.18
CA TYR A 79 7.45 8.45 -3.37
C TYR A 79 8.90 8.50 -3.85
N GLU A 80 9.28 7.73 -4.88
CA GLU A 80 10.65 7.72 -5.42
C GLU A 80 11.08 9.10 -5.97
N ILE A 81 10.12 9.94 -6.39
CA ILE A 81 10.37 11.28 -6.95
C ILE A 81 11.05 12.24 -5.94
N ASN A 82 10.93 11.96 -4.64
CA ASN A 82 11.49 12.79 -3.56
C ASN A 82 12.84 12.31 -3.01
N GLU A 83 13.41 11.20 -3.51
CA GLU A 83 14.81 10.90 -3.24
C GLU A 83 15.70 11.78 -4.12
N SER A 84 15.90 13.04 -3.70
CA SER A 84 17.19 13.67 -3.97
C SER A 84 18.24 12.73 -3.39
N THR A 85 19.18 12.26 -4.21
CA THR A 85 20.34 11.45 -3.84
C THR A 85 20.96 12.00 -2.55
N ALA A 86 20.49 11.52 -1.40
CA ALA A 86 21.13 11.80 -0.14
C ALA A 86 22.48 11.08 -0.24
N PRO A 87 23.61 11.78 -0.06
CA PRO A 87 24.90 11.11 -0.10
C PRO A 87 24.83 10.00 0.95
N GLN A 88 25.18 8.77 0.53
CA GLN A 88 25.38 7.67 1.46
C GLN A 88 26.32 8.20 2.55
N GLU A 89 25.78 8.46 3.73
CA GLU A 89 26.57 8.75 4.91
C GLU A 89 27.43 7.50 5.13
N LEU A 90 28.67 7.60 4.66
CA LEU A 90 29.77 6.70 4.95
C LEU A 90 29.91 6.76 6.46
N TRP A 91 29.45 5.72 7.15
CA TRP A 91 29.67 5.57 8.57
C TRP A 91 31.14 5.85 8.87
N SER A 92 31.38 7.02 9.46
CA SER A 92 32.69 7.46 9.90
C SER A 92 33.00 6.65 11.15
N VAL A 93 34.03 5.83 11.07
CA VAL A 93 34.68 5.20 12.23
C VAL A 93 35.89 6.05 12.60
#